data_AF-A0A1Q6TV03-F1
#
_entry.id   AF-A0A1Q6TV03-F1
#
_cell.length_a   1.000
_cell.length_b   1.000
_cell.length_c   1.000
_cell.angle_alpha   90.00
_cell.angle_beta   90.00
_cell.angle_gamma   90.00
#
_symmetry.space_group_name_H-M   'P 1'
#
loop_
_entity.id
_entity.type
_entity.pdbx_description
1 polymer ?
#
loop_
_entity_poly.entity_id
_entity_poly.type
_entity_poly.pdbx_seq_one_letter_code
_entity_poly.pdbx_strand_id
1 'polypeptide(L)'
;MFSPKCKYCVMFSPTYNKLSKIYDGQYSFFKVDSTTKYGRSLMYEFGGTYVPYVVLINSKKKQALHIPPPCLMDRVCIEAEMKTFRKG
;
A
#
# COMPACT_ATOMS: atom_id res chain seq x y z
N MET A 1 3.11 -1.30 3.43
CA MET A 1 3.84 -1.94 4.52
C MET A 1 4.35 -3.30 4.07
N PHE A 2 5.57 -3.68 4.47
CA PHE A 2 6.15 -4.98 4.16
C PHE A 2 7.06 -5.48 5.29
N SER A 3 7.42 -6.76 5.25
CA SER A 3 8.52 -7.33 6.04
C SER A 3 9.50 -8.05 5.10
N PRO A 4 10.83 -7.98 5.33
CA PRO A 4 11.82 -8.67 4.50
C PRO A 4 11.67 -10.20 4.49
N LYS A 5 11.11 -10.79 5.55
CA LYS A 5 10.94 -12.25 5.68
C LYS A 5 9.57 -12.76 5.17
N CYS A 6 8.75 -11.88 4.61
CA CYS A 6 7.39 -12.18 4.21
C CYS A 6 7.32 -12.64 2.75
N LYS A 7 6.97 -13.91 2.51
CA LYS A 7 6.85 -14.50 1.16
C LYS A 7 5.86 -13.73 0.27
N TYR A 8 4.68 -13.37 0.81
CA TYR A 8 3.67 -12.61 0.08
C TYR A 8 4.15 -11.20 -0.30
N CYS A 9 5.02 -10.61 0.52
CA CYS A 9 5.61 -9.30 0.24
C CYS A 9 6.57 -9.35 -0.95
N VAL A 10 7.35 -10.44 -1.05
CA VAL A 10 8.20 -10.70 -2.21
C VAL A 10 7.35 -10.89 -3.48
N MET A 11 6.26 -11.66 -3.39
CA MET A 11 5.35 -11.87 -4.52
C MET A 11 4.63 -10.58 -4.97
N PHE A 12 4.30 -9.68 -4.05
CA PHE A 12 3.66 -8.40 -4.36
C PHE A 12 4.63 -7.34 -4.91
N SER A 13 5.94 -7.47 -4.63
CA SER A 13 6.96 -6.48 -5.01
C SER A 13 6.97 -6.10 -6.50
N PRO A 14 6.84 -7.04 -7.47
CA PRO A 14 6.75 -6.69 -8.89
C PRO A 14 5.53 -5.83 -9.23
N THR A 15 4.37 -6.14 -8.65
CA THR A 15 3.14 -5.36 -8.82
C THR A 15 3.31 -3.94 -8.29
N TYR A 16 3.86 -3.81 -7.08
CA TYR A 16 4.17 -2.51 -6.48
C TYR A 16 5.11 -1.68 -7.37
N ASN A 17 6.22 -2.27 -7.83
CA ASN A 17 7.20 -1.57 -8.67
C ASN A 17 6.63 -1.19 -10.04
N LYS A 18 5.67 -1.96 -10.57
CA LYS A 18 5.00 -1.63 -11.83
C LYS A 18 4.04 -0.46 -11.64
N LEU A 19 3.23 -0.48 -10.58
CA LEU A 19 2.32 0.62 -10.24
C LEU A 19 3.10 1.91 -9.99
N SER A 20 4.21 1.86 -9.26
CA SER A 20 5.02 3.05 -8.97
C SER A 20 5.57 3.72 -10.23
N LYS A 21 5.84 2.95 -11.29
CA LYS A 21 6.28 3.48 -12.58
C LYS A 21 5.13 4.04 -13.41
N ILE A 22 4.00 3.33 -13.47
CA ILE A 22 2.82 3.76 -14.25
C ILE A 22 2.25 5.07 -13.69
N TYR A 23 2.26 5.21 -12.37
CA TYR A 23 1.66 6.31 -11.64
C TYR A 23 2.68 7.32 -11.14
N ASP A 24 3.88 7.33 -11.72
CA ASP A 24 4.90 8.33 -11.41
C ASP A 24 4.37 9.74 -11.66
N GLY A 25 4.71 10.67 -10.77
CA GLY A 25 4.16 12.03 -10.74
C GLY A 25 2.67 12.16 -10.35
N GLN A 26 1.92 11.06 -10.30
CA GLN A 26 0.51 11.06 -9.86
C GLN A 26 0.32 10.67 -8.40
N TYR A 27 1.14 9.74 -7.91
CA TYR A 27 1.15 9.28 -6.53
C TYR A 27 2.60 9.16 -6.03
N SER A 28 2.80 9.45 -4.75
CA SER A 28 4.07 9.14 -4.09
C SER A 28 4.01 7.73 -3.51
N PHE A 29 4.97 6.89 -3.91
CA PHE A 29 5.04 5.50 -3.48
C PHE A 29 6.10 5.32 -2.39
N PHE A 30 5.68 4.81 -1.22
CA PHE A 30 6.58 4.52 -0.11
C PHE A 30 6.51 3.06 0.31
N LYS A 31 7.66 2.47 0.62
CA LYS A 31 7.77 1.16 1.27
C LYS A 31 8.24 1.37 2.69
N VAL A 32 7.48 0.87 3.65
CA VAL A 32 7.81 0.95 5.07
C VAL A 32 7.97 -0.46 5.61
N ASP A 33 9.14 -0.74 6.18
CA ASP A 33 9.46 -2.01 6.84
C ASP A 33 8.81 -2.05 8.23
N SER A 34 7.84 -2.94 8.37
CA SER A 34 7.04 -3.12 9.58
C SER A 34 7.78 -3.78 10.73
N THR A 35 9.03 -4.21 10.56
CA THR A 35 9.86 -4.76 11.64
C THR A 35 10.58 -3.66 12.43
N THR A 36 10.76 -2.49 11.82
CA THR A 36 11.36 -1.31 12.46
C THR A 36 10.42 -0.72 13.53
N LYS A 37 10.95 0.06 14.48
CA LYS A 37 10.11 0.77 15.48
C LYS A 37 9.12 1.72 14.82
N TYR A 38 9.59 2.49 13.83
CA TYR A 38 8.78 3.42 13.06
C TYR A 38 7.67 2.71 12.27
N GLY A 39 8.03 1.66 11.53
CA GLY A 39 7.06 0.88 10.76
C GLY A 39 6.02 0.18 11.64
N ARG A 40 6.41 -0.33 12.81
CA ARG A 40 5.44 -0.87 13.79
C ARG A 40 4.47 0.20 14.28
N SER A 41 4.95 1.39 14.62
CA SER A 41 4.09 2.50 15.05
C SER A 41 3.05 2.84 13.99
N LEU A 42 3.49 2.99 12.73
CA LEU A 42 2.60 3.27 11.61
C LEU A 42 1.63 2.11 11.33
N MET A 43 2.03 0.84 11.56
CA MET A 43 1.08 -0.27 11.44
C MET A 43 -0.06 -0.14 12.44
N TYR A 44 0.23 0.20 13.70
CA TYR A 44 -0.82 0.42 14.69
C TYR A 44 -1.71 1.62 14.35
N GLU A 45 -1.11 2.72 13.92
CA GLU A 45 -1.83 3.95 13.53
C GLU A 45 -2.83 3.68 12.41
N PHE A 46 -2.43 2.91 11.40
CA PHE A 46 -3.30 2.52 10.30
C PHE A 46 -3.98 1.15 10.53
N GLY A 47 -4.06 0.61 11.75
CA GLY A 47 -4.80 -0.64 12.00
C GLY A 47 -4.35 -1.87 11.17
N GLY A 48 -3.08 -1.93 10.77
CA GLY A 48 -2.51 -3.04 10.00
C GLY A 48 -2.26 -4.28 10.86
N THR A 49 -2.81 -5.42 10.46
CA THR A 49 -2.68 -6.71 11.19
C THR A 49 -1.90 -7.78 10.43
N TYR A 50 -1.61 -7.56 9.14
CA TYR A 50 -0.88 -8.48 8.27
C TYR A 50 0.01 -7.72 7.29
N VAL A 51 0.98 -8.39 6.67
CA VAL A 51 1.79 -7.83 5.57
C VAL A 51 1.87 -8.81 4.39
N PRO A 52 1.93 -8.33 3.13
CA PRO A 52 1.89 -6.93 2.75
C PRO A 52 0.48 -6.35 2.91
N TYR A 53 0.40 -5.06 3.21
CA TYR A 53 -0.83 -4.28 3.04
C TYR A 53 -0.50 -2.88 2.54
N VAL A 54 -1.46 -2.25 1.87
CA VAL A 54 -1.32 -0.94 1.23
C VAL A 54 -2.36 -0.01 1.82
N VAL A 55 -1.93 1.21 2.15
CA VAL A 55 -2.80 2.31 2.55
C VAL A 55 -2.62 3.42 1.54
N LEU A 56 -3.72 3.90 0.98
CA LEU A 56 -3.76 5.14 0.21
C LEU A 56 -4.01 6.29 1.18
N ILE A 57 -3.19 7.33 1.11
CA ILE A 57 -3.25 8.48 2.02
C ILE A 57 -3.50 9.75 1.22
N ASN A 58 -4.48 10.54 1.63
CA ASN A 58 -4.75 11.87 1.10
C ASN A 58 -4.73 12.86 2.26
N SER A 59 -3.59 13.53 2.46
CA SER A 59 -3.40 14.48 3.55
C SER A 59 -4.31 15.71 3.45
N LYS A 60 -4.61 16.16 2.23
CA LYS A 60 -5.51 17.31 2.00
C LYS A 60 -6.93 17.01 2.47
N LYS A 61 -7.40 15.77 2.25
CA LYS A 61 -8.74 15.32 2.66
C LYS A 61 -8.77 14.64 4.03
N LYS A 62 -7.61 14.50 4.69
CA LYS A 62 -7.44 13.72 5.94
C LYS A 62 -8.04 12.31 5.85
N GLN A 63 -7.83 11.64 4.71
CA GLN A 63 -8.36 10.31 4.44
C GLN A 63 -7.24 9.29 4.32
N ALA A 64 -7.51 8.08 4.83
CA ALA A 64 -6.70 6.90 4.65
C ALA A 64 -7.61 5.72 4.26
N LEU A 65 -7.24 4.97 3.23
CA LEU A 65 -7.99 3.81 2.76
C LEU A 65 -7.08 2.59 2.66
N HIS A 66 -7.51 1.48 3.22
CA HIS A 66 -6.86 0.19 3.03
C HIS A 66 -7.23 -0.42 1.69
N ILE A 67 -6.23 -0.87 0.95
CA ILE A 67 -6.47 -1.76 -0.18
C ILE A 67 -6.86 -3.13 0.37
N PRO A 68 -8.00 -3.71 -0.03
CA PRO A 68 -8.41 -5.04 0.41
C PRO A 68 -7.36 -6.10 0.02
N PRO A 69 -7.10 -7.11 0.88
CA PRO A 69 -6.10 -8.13 0.59
C PRO A 69 -6.31 -8.88 -0.73
N PRO A 70 -7.55 -9.22 -1.15
CA PRO A 70 -7.79 -9.82 -2.48
C PRO A 70 -7.25 -8.97 -3.65
N CYS A 71 -7.25 -7.65 -3.50
CA CYS A 71 -6.82 -6.72 -4.54
C CYS A 71 -5.30 -6.58 -4.62
N LEU A 72 -4.54 -7.04 -3.61
CA LEU A 72 -3.07 -6.98 -3.67
C LEU A 72 -2.49 -7.90 -4.75
N MET A 73 -3.21 -8.96 -5.13
CA MET A 73 -2.78 -9.87 -6.21
C MET A 73 -3.52 -9.64 -7.53
N ASP A 74 -4.48 -8.70 -7.56
CA ASP A 74 -5.25 -8.33 -8.74
C ASP A 74 -4.95 -6.88 -9.13
N ARG A 75 -4.17 -6.72 -10.21
CA ARG A 75 -3.79 -5.39 -10.72
C ARG A 75 -5.02 -4.55 -11.10
N VAL A 76 -6.06 -5.17 -11.67
CA VAL A 76 -7.26 -4.43 -12.08
C VAL A 76 -7.99 -3.93 -10.84
N CYS A 77 -8.11 -4.76 -9.80
CA CYS A 77 -8.73 -4.33 -8.55
C CYS A 77 -7.96 -3.18 -7.88
N ILE A 78 -6.65 -3.30 -7.65
CA ILE A 78 -5.89 -2.25 -6.96
C ILE A 78 -5.89 -0.93 -7.73
N GLU A 79 -5.83 -0.97 -9.07
CA GLU A 79 -5.94 0.24 -9.89
C GLU A 79 -7.32 0.88 -9.78
N ALA A 80 -8.39 0.08 -9.67
CA ALA A 80 -9.75 0.59 -9.46
C ALA A 80 -9.86 1.31 -8.11
N GLU A 81 -9.36 0.71 -7.03
CA GLU A 81 -9.31 1.33 -5.69
C GLU A 81 -8.51 2.64 -5.70
N MET A 82 -7.34 2.65 -6.33
CA MET A 82 -6.52 3.87 -6.48
C MET A 82 -7.26 5.00 -7.21
N LYS A 83 -7.95 4.68 -8.31
CA LYS A 83 -8.71 5.65 -9.11
C LYS A 83 -9.90 6.19 -8.34
N THR A 84 -10.64 5.32 -7.64
CA THR A 84 -11.78 5.70 -6.79
C THR A 84 -11.32 6.64 -5.68
N PHE A 85 -10.26 6.27 -4.97
CA PHE A 85 -9.69 7.07 -3.87
C PHE A 85 -9.22 8.46 -4.30
N ARG A 86 -8.72 8.62 -5.54
CA ARG A 86 -8.28 9.93 -6.05
C ARG A 86 -9.44 10.85 -6.43
N LYS A 87 -10.56 10.29 -6.90
CA LYS A 87 -11.74 11.06 -7.28
C LYS A 87 -12.51 11.56 -6.06
N GLY A 88 -12.65 10.70 -5.04
CA GLY A 88 -13.26 11.02 -3.74
C GLY A 88 -12.45 12.04 -2.98
#